data_AF-A0A3B0WA65-F1
#
_entry.id   AF-A0A3B0WA65-F1
#
_cell.length_a   1.000
_cell.length_b   1.000
_cell.length_c   1.000
_cell.angle_alpha   90.00
_cell.angle_beta   90.00
_cell.angle_gamma   90.00
#
_symmetry.space_group_name_H-M   'P 1'
#
loop_
_entity.id
_entity.type
_entity.pdbx_description
1 polymer ?
#
loop_
_entity_poly.entity_id
_entity_poly.type
_entity_poly.pdbx_seq_one_letter_code
_entity_poly.pdbx_strand_id
1 'polypeptide(L)' 'DFADACLVFLGEKMNVNEVATIDRDFDVYRLKGKRSFTTHIK' A
#
# COMPACT_ATOMS: atom_id res chain seq x y z
N ASP A 1 10.57 -1.33 2.78
CA ASP A 1 11.67 -0.73 2.01
C ASP A 1 11.34 0.63 1.41
N PHE A 2 12.32 1.30 0.79
CA PHE A 2 12.13 2.61 0.17
C PHE A 2 10.99 2.58 -0.87
N ALA A 3 10.93 1.53 -1.68
CA ALA A 3 9.86 1.33 -2.66
C ALA A 3 8.48 1.28 -1.99
N ASP A 4 8.35 0.55 -0.88
CA ASP A 4 7.08 0.44 -0.17
C ASP A 4 6.63 1.78 0.42
N ALA A 5 7.58 2.54 0.99
CA ALA A 5 7.29 3.87 1.50
C ALA A 5 6.81 4.81 0.39
N CYS A 6 7.36 4.71 -0.82
CA CYS A 6 6.86 5.46 -1.97
C CYS A 6 5.43 5.04 -2.35
N LEU A 7 5.11 3.76 -2.34
CA LEU A 7 3.75 3.27 -2.62
C LEU A 7 2.74 3.75 -1.57
N VAL A 8 3.11 3.72 -0.28
CA VAL A 8 2.29 4.26 0.81
C VAL A 8 2.05 5.76 0.61
N PHE A 9 3.11 6.52 0.31
CA PHE A 9 3.00 7.96 0.05
C PHE A 9 2.11 8.27 -1.16
N LEU A 10 2.24 7.52 -2.25
CA LEU A 10 1.41 7.69 -3.45
C LEU A 10 -0.06 7.35 -3.17
N GLY A 11 -0.34 6.27 -2.43
CA GLY A 11 -1.69 5.91 -2.02
C GLY A 11 -2.36 7.01 -1.21
N GLU A 12 -1.64 7.63 -0.26
CA GLU A 12 -2.13 8.81 0.48
C GLU A 12 -2.40 10.00 -0.44
N LYS A 13 -1.42 10.36 -1.28
CA LYS A 13 -1.49 11.56 -2.12
C LYS A 13 -2.59 11.47 -3.18
N MET A 14 -2.85 10.28 -3.70
CA MET A 14 -3.87 10.03 -4.73
C MET A 14 -5.21 9.56 -4.15
N ASN A 15 -5.31 9.39 -2.82
CA ASN A 15 -6.46 8.77 -2.16
C ASN A 15 -6.84 7.40 -2.77
N VAL A 16 -5.82 6.57 -3.01
CA VAL A 16 -5.96 5.21 -3.54
C VAL A 16 -5.56 4.22 -2.45
N ASN A 17 -6.41 3.24 -2.18
CA ASN A 17 -6.16 2.17 -1.22
C ASN A 17 -6.05 0.79 -1.88
N GLU A 18 -5.82 0.74 -3.19
CA GLU A 18 -5.66 -0.49 -3.95
C GLU A 18 -4.22 -0.58 -4.46
N VAL A 19 -3.65 -1.78 -4.40
CA VAL A 19 -2.28 -2.04 -4.86
C VAL A 19 -2.21 -3.39 -5.54
N ALA A 20 -1.52 -3.44 -6.68
CA ALA A 20 -1.15 -4.68 -7.32
C ALA A 20 0.33 -4.94 -7.00
N THR A 21 0.61 -6.00 -6.24
CA THR A 21 1.97 -6.39 -5.86
C THR A 21 2.03 -7.92 -5.72
N ILE A 22 3.21 -8.53 -5.91
CA ILE A 22 3.44 -9.94 -5.54
C ILE A 22 4.15 -10.06 -4.19
N ASP A 23 4.48 -8.92 -3.58
CA ASP A 23 5.12 -8.84 -2.27
C ASP A 23 4.07 -9.07 -1.17
N ARG A 24 4.20 -10.21 -0.48
CA ARG A 24 3.28 -10.62 0.58
C ARG A 24 3.51 -9.83 1.87
N ASP A 25 4.69 -9.27 2.05
CA ASP A 25 5.02 -8.47 3.24
C ASP A 25 4.40 -7.07 3.16
N PHE A 26 3.90 -6.67 2.00
CA PHE A 26 3.22 -5.39 1.79
C PHE A 26 1.95 -5.23 2.66
N ASP A 27 1.36 -6.34 3.11
CA ASP A 27 0.16 -6.36 3.95
C ASP A 27 0.33 -5.66 5.30
N VAL A 28 1.57 -5.37 5.74
CA VAL A 28 1.83 -4.66 7.00
C VAL A 28 1.60 -3.15 6.88
N TYR A 29 1.67 -2.60 5.67
CA TYR A 29 1.58 -1.16 5.48
C TYR A 29 0.16 -0.65 5.59
N ARG A 30 0.03 0.58 6.09
CA ARG A 30 -1.25 1.22 6.37
C ARG A 30 -1.24 2.66 5.86
N LEU A 31 -2.36 3.03 5.26
CA LEU A 31 -2.73 4.41 5.01
C LEU A 31 -3.15 5.11 6.31
N LYS A 32 -3.23 6.43 6.27
CA LYS A 32 -3.72 7.29 7.35
C LYS A 32 -5.08 6.80 7.84
N GLY A 33 -5.24 6.85 9.16
CA GLY A 33 -6.40 6.26 9.84
C GLY A 33 -6.33 4.74 9.96
N LYS A 34 -5.15 4.13 9.79
CA LYS A 34 -4.93 2.68 9.86
C LYS A 34 -5.70 1.89 8.80
N ARG A 35 -6.01 2.50 7.65
CA ARG A 35 -6.69 1.81 6.54
C ARG A 35 -5.70 0.87 5.85
N SER A 36 -6.11 -0.36 5.59
CA SER A 36 -5.31 -1.34 4.85
C SER A 36 -5.40 -1.09 3.33
N PHE A 37 -4.38 -1.53 2.61
CA PHE A 37 -4.47 -1.68 1.16
C PHE A 37 -5.29 -2.93 0.80
N THR A 38 -6.06 -2.84 -0.28
CA THR A 38 -6.62 -3.99 -0.98
C THR A 38 -5.59 -4.48 -1.99
N THR A 39 -5.22 -5.75 -1.91
CA THR A 39 -4.24 -6.39 -2.80
C THR A 39 -4.95 -7.21 -3.89
N HIS A 40 -4.58 -7.01 -5.15
CA HIS A 40 -5.23 -7.67 -6.30
C HIS A 40 -4.42 -8.80 -6.94
N ILE A 41 -3.14 -8.91 -6.61
CA ILE A 41 -2.21 -9.97 -7.04
C ILE A 41 -1.46 -10.39 -5.77
N LYS A 42 -1.06 -11.67 -5.63
CA LYS A 42 -0.34 -12.17 -4.44
C LYS A 42 0.39 -13.49 -4.69
#